data_AF-A0A9E5TQ71-F1
#
_entry.id   AF-A0A9E5TQ71-F1
#
_cell.length_a   1.000
_cell.length_b   1.000
_cell.length_c   1.000
_cell.angle_alpha   90.00
_cell.angle_beta   90.00
_cell.angle_gamma   90.00
#
_symmetry.space_group_name_H-M   'P 1'
#
loop_
_entity.id
_entity.type
_entity.pdbx_description
1 polymer ?
#
loop_
_entity_poly.entity_id
_entity_poly.type
_entity_poly.pdbx_seq_one_letter_code
_entity_poly.pdbx_strand_id
1 'polypeptide(L)'
;LHGKGLRLIISDGNPALLKAAKSIYPFIKAQRCMAHKMRNVAVKIRKINRPHCLKEAKLIFVAESRKEALRRFKTWEANWFIEEERAVRCM
;
A
#
# COMPACT_ATOMS: atom_id res chain seq x y z
N LEU A 1 -11.77 25.12 8.24
CA LEU A 1 -12.09 23.69 8.49
C LEU A 1 -11.50 23.29 9.83
N HIS A 2 -12.30 22.90 10.82
CA HIS A 2 -11.83 22.56 12.18
C HIS A 2 -11.58 21.06 12.41
N GLY A 3 -11.67 20.22 11.38
CA GLY A 3 -11.40 18.78 11.49
C GLY A 3 -12.37 17.95 12.36
N LYS A 4 -13.51 18.50 12.80
CA LYS A 4 -14.43 17.90 13.79
C LYS A 4 -14.94 16.47 13.48
N GLY A 5 -14.82 15.98 12.24
CA GLY A 5 -15.16 14.60 11.85
C GLY A 5 -14.03 13.83 11.16
N LEU A 6 -12.83 14.40 11.11
CA LEU A 6 -11.69 13.78 10.43
C LEU A 6 -11.15 12.64 11.28
N ARG A 7 -11.19 11.40 10.76
CA ARG A 7 -10.70 10.20 11.46
C ARG A 7 -9.44 9.60 10.85
N LEU A 8 -9.18 9.88 9.58
CA LEU A 8 -8.09 9.29 8.81
C LEU A 8 -7.68 10.23 7.68
N ILE A 9 -6.37 10.43 7.52
CA ILE A 9 -5.78 11.14 6.40
C ILE A 9 -5.14 10.09 5.48
N ILE A 10 -5.53 10.10 4.20
CA ILE A 10 -4.98 9.19 3.19
C ILE A 10 -4.12 10.01 2.24
N SER A 11 -2.87 9.61 2.07
CA SER A 11 -1.93 10.29 1.17
C SER A 11 -1.21 9.29 0.27
N ASP A 12 -0.80 9.73 -0.91
CA ASP A 12 0.22 9.03 -1.72
C ASP A 12 1.55 8.89 -0.96
N GLY A 13 1.72 9.72 0.08
CA GLY A 13 2.78 9.89 1.07
C GLY A 13 3.97 10.69 0.55
N ASN A 14 3.65 11.73 -0.22
CA ASN A 14 4.49 12.90 -0.36
C ASN A 14 4.96 13.41 1.03
N PRO A 15 6.28 13.56 1.26
CA PRO A 15 6.82 13.95 2.56
C PRO A 15 6.30 15.30 3.08
N ALA A 16 6.11 16.29 2.19
CA ALA A 16 5.61 17.60 2.58
C ALA A 16 4.14 17.54 3.03
N LEU A 17 3.31 16.77 2.32
CA LEU A 17 1.92 16.54 2.71
C LEU A 17 1.83 15.80 4.05
N LEU A 18 2.67 14.78 4.27
CA LEU A 18 2.71 14.07 5.56
C LEU A 18 3.16 14.98 6.70
N LYS A 19 4.15 15.85 6.47
CA LYS A 19 4.61 16.84 7.46
C LYS A 19 3.51 17.85 7.79
N ALA A 20 2.83 18.39 6.77
CA ALA A 20 1.71 19.31 6.96
C ALA A 20 0.55 18.66 7.70
N ALA A 21 0.17 17.44 7.33
CA ALA A 21 -0.88 16.66 8.00
C ALA A 21 -0.57 16.46 9.49
N LYS A 22 0.67 16.08 9.82
CA LYS A 22 1.11 15.92 11.21
C LYS A 22 1.15 17.25 11.98
N SER A 23 1.44 18.36 11.30
CA SER A 23 1.45 19.70 11.92
C SER A 23 0.04 20.21 12.24
N ILE A 24 -0.93 19.97 11.35
CA ILE A 24 -2.28 20.52 11.45
C ILE A 24 -3.19 19.57 12.26
N TYR A 25 -3.00 18.26 12.12
CA TYR A 25 -3.84 17.22 12.72
C TYR A 25 -2.99 16.15 13.43
N PRO A 26 -2.23 16.50 14.48
CA PRO A 26 -1.21 15.63 15.08
C PRO A 26 -1.74 14.31 15.65
N PHE A 27 -3.01 14.28 16.07
CA PHE A 27 -3.65 13.11 16.67
C PHE A 27 -4.45 12.26 15.68
N ILE A 28 -4.58 12.71 14.43
CA ILE A 28 -5.31 11.98 13.40
C ILE A 28 -4.38 10.97 12.74
N LYS A 29 -4.86 9.73 12.60
CA LYS A 29 -4.11 8.67 11.91
C LYS A 29 -3.89 9.05 10.45
N ALA A 30 -2.67 8.83 9.98
CA ALA A 30 -2.33 8.96 8.56
C ALA A 30 -1.97 7.59 7.98
N GLN A 31 -2.42 7.30 6.76
CA GLN A 31 -2.08 6.08 6.03
C GLN A 31 -1.71 6.36 4.58
N ARG A 32 -0.94 5.45 3.99
CA ARG A 32 -0.70 5.44 2.54
C ARG A 32 -1.96 5.01 1.79
N CYS A 33 -2.20 5.61 0.64
CA CYS A 33 -3.28 5.24 -0.25
C CYS A 33 -2.99 3.89 -0.92
N MET A 34 -3.86 2.90 -0.68
CA MET A 34 -3.73 1.56 -1.28
C MET A 34 -3.81 1.62 -2.81
N ALA A 35 -4.66 2.47 -3.39
CA ALA A 35 -4.77 2.62 -4.84
C ALA A 35 -3.47 3.13 -5.47
N HIS A 36 -2.84 4.16 -4.88
CA HIS A 36 -1.54 4.64 -5.33
C HIS A 36 -0.45 3.59 -5.15
N LYS A 37 -0.45 2.88 -4.01
CA LYS A 37 0.51 1.82 -3.74
C LYS A 37 0.40 0.70 -4.79
N MET A 38 -0.81 0.24 -5.10
CA MET A 38 -1.05 -0.79 -6.12
C MET A 38 -0.70 -0.32 -7.53
N ARG A 39 -0.91 0.96 -7.86
CA ARG A 39 -0.45 1.54 -9.14
C ARG A 39 1.08 1.55 -9.22
N ASN A 40 1.77 1.92 -8.13
CA ASN A 40 3.24 1.94 -8.06
C ASN A 40 3.84 0.53 -8.17
N VAL A 41 3.17 -0.48 -7.63
CA VAL A 41 3.54 -1.89 -7.82
C VAL A 41 3.30 -2.31 -9.27
N ALA A 42 2.12 -2.02 -9.84
CA ALA A 42 1.74 -2.41 -11.20
C ALA A 42 2.71 -1.92 -12.30
N VAL A 43 3.22 -0.70 -12.18
CA VAL A 43 4.18 -0.14 -13.15
C VAL A 43 5.55 -0.82 -13.11
N LYS A 44 5.86 -1.54 -12.03
CA LYS A 44 7.13 -2.27 -11.86
C LYS A 44 7.04 -3.74 -12.26
N ILE A 45 5.84 -4.24 -12.56
CA ILE A 45 5.61 -5.63 -12.95
C ILE A 45 5.69 -5.79 -14.48
N ARG A 46 6.40 -6.82 -14.95
CA ARG A 46 6.41 -7.22 -16.37
C ARG A 46 4.99 -7.47 -16.89
N LYS A 47 4.69 -7.09 -18.13
CA LYS A 47 3.31 -7.13 -18.68
C LYS A 47 2.67 -8.52 -18.57
N ILE A 48 3.45 -9.59 -18.82
CA ILE A 48 2.97 -10.98 -18.79
C ILE A 48 2.56 -11.43 -17.38
N ASN A 49 3.27 -10.97 -16.35
CA ASN A 49 3.04 -11.36 -14.95
C ASN A 49 2.01 -10.48 -14.23
N ARG A 50 1.78 -9.27 -14.75
CA ARG A 50 0.88 -8.27 -14.15
C ARG A 50 -0.50 -8.79 -13.76
N PRO A 51 -1.26 -9.54 -14.59
CA PRO A 51 -2.59 -10.00 -14.20
C PRO A 51 -2.55 -10.95 -12.99
N HIS A 52 -1.56 -11.84 -12.93
CA HIS A 52 -1.41 -12.82 -11.85
C HIS A 52 -0.87 -12.17 -10.57
N CYS A 53 0.26 -11.46 -10.68
CA CYS A 53 0.92 -10.82 -9.55
C CYS A 53 0.02 -9.78 -8.86
N LEU A 54 -0.72 -8.96 -9.62
CA LEU A 54 -1.64 -7.98 -9.02
C LEU A 54 -2.88 -8.63 -8.40
N LYS A 55 -3.39 -9.72 -8.99
CA LYS A 55 -4.55 -10.43 -8.43
C LYS A 55 -4.22 -10.95 -7.03
N GLU A 56 -3.04 -11.54 -6.85
CA GLU A 56 -2.57 -12.02 -5.56
C GLU A 56 -2.26 -10.87 -4.58
N ALA A 57 -1.57 -9.82 -5.04
CA ALA A 57 -1.25 -8.65 -4.20
C ALA A 57 -2.51 -7.98 -3.62
N LYS A 58 -3.61 -7.92 -4.38
CA LYS A 58 -4.89 -7.38 -3.89
C LYS A 58 -5.44 -8.17 -2.69
N LEU A 59 -5.18 -9.48 -2.63
CA LEU A 59 -5.64 -10.33 -1.53
C LEU A 59 -5.04 -9.94 -0.17
N ILE A 60 -3.88 -9.27 -0.17
CA ILE A 60 -3.23 -8.77 1.05
C ILE A 60 -4.10 -7.71 1.73
N PHE A 61 -4.70 -6.81 0.93
CA PHE A 61 -5.46 -5.65 1.44
C PHE A 61 -6.90 -5.97 1.82
N VAL A 62 -7.45 -7.08 1.32
CA VAL A 62 -8.80 -7.56 1.68
C VAL A 62 -8.77 -8.64 2.77
N ALA A 63 -7.60 -8.88 3.39
CA ALA A 63 -7.48 -9.82 4.48
C ALA A 63 -8.26 -9.34 5.72
N GLU A 64 -8.95 -10.26 6.39
CA GLU A 64 -9.79 -9.96 7.56
C GLU A 64 -8.98 -9.57 8.81
N SER A 65 -7.68 -9.87 8.82
CA SER A 65 -6.80 -9.50 9.92
C SER A 65 -5.41 -9.14 9.44
N ARG A 66 -4.69 -8.38 10.27
CA ARG A 66 -3.28 -8.06 10.02
C ARG A 66 -2.41 -9.31 9.93
N LYS A 67 -2.69 -10.34 10.74
CA LYS A 67 -1.96 -11.62 10.72
C LYS A 67 -2.11 -12.30 9.36
N GLU A 68 -3.34 -12.33 8.85
CA GLU A 68 -3.64 -12.91 7.54
C GLU A 68 -3.03 -12.08 6.39
N ALA A 69 -3.08 -10.75 6.48
CA ALA A 69 -2.44 -9.86 5.51
C ALA A 69 -0.92 -10.13 5.43
N LEU A 70 -0.25 -10.26 6.57
CA LEU A 70 1.19 -10.56 6.64
C LEU A 70 1.53 -11.94 6.08
N ARG A 71 0.68 -12.95 6.36
CA ARG A 71 0.85 -14.29 5.79
C ARG A 71 0.75 -14.25 4.26
N ARG A 72 -0.30 -13.61 3.73
CA ARG A 72 -0.48 -13.43 2.28
C ARG A 72 0.67 -12.65 1.65
N PHE A 73 1.14 -11.60 2.31
CA PHE A 73 2.30 -10.82 1.87
C PHE A 73 3.55 -11.70 1.77
N LYS A 74 3.83 -12.53 2.78
CA LYS A 74 5.00 -13.41 2.76
C LYS A 74 4.95 -14.47 1.67
N THR A 75 3.78 -15.07 1.44
CA THR A 75 3.59 -15.98 0.31
C THR A 75 3.78 -15.27 -1.02
N TRP A 76 3.17 -14.08 -1.18
CA TRP A 76 3.29 -13.29 -2.40
C TRP A 76 4.74 -12.83 -2.65
N GLU A 77 5.45 -12.39 -1.62
CA GLU A 77 6.88 -12.05 -1.67
C GLU A 77 7.69 -13.26 -2.16
N ALA A 78 7.52 -14.44 -1.55
CA ALA A 78 8.24 -15.64 -1.96
C ALA A 78 7.98 -16.04 -3.43
N ASN A 79 6.73 -15.94 -3.89
CA ASN A 79 6.35 -16.30 -5.26
C ASN A 79 6.91 -15.35 -6.32
N TRP A 80 7.01 -14.05 -6.00
CA TRP A 80 7.30 -13.02 -6.99
C TRP A 80 8.67 -12.36 -6.82
N PHE A 81 9.41 -12.61 -5.73
CA PHE A 81 10.67 -11.89 -5.47
C PHE A 81 11.72 -12.10 -6.57
N ILE A 82 11.87 -13.32 -7.08
CA ILE A 82 12.85 -13.63 -8.13
C ILE A 82 12.47 -12.93 -9.45
N GLU A 83 11.18 -12.97 -9.79
CA GLU A 83 10.67 -12.54 -11.09
C GLU A 83 10.33 -11.06 -11.17
N GLU A 84 9.93 -10.45 -10.07
CA GLU A 84 9.37 -9.10 -9.98
C GLU A 84 9.93 -8.35 -8.75
N GLU A 85 11.22 -8.52 -8.44
CA GLU A 85 11.89 -7.98 -7.24
C GLU A 85 11.55 -6.50 -6.99
N ARG A 86 11.57 -5.66 -8.04
CA ARG A 86 11.27 -4.22 -7.92
C ARG A 86 9.83 -3.96 -7.48
N ALA A 87 8.89 -4.79 -7.92
CA ALA A 87 7.49 -4.70 -7.52
C ALA A 87 7.30 -5.17 -6.08
N VAL A 88 7.98 -6.26 -5.70
CA VAL A 88 7.96 -6.80 -4.33
C VAL A 88 8.55 -5.81 -3.32
N ARG A 89 9.73 -5.24 -3.60
CA ARG A 89 10.34 -4.18 -2.78
C ARG A 89 9.51 -2.89 -2.76
N CYS A 90 8.66 -2.67 -3.77
CA CYS A 90 7.76 -1.53 -3.82
C CYS A 90 6.53 -1.72 -2.94
N MET A 91 6.21 -2.94 -2.53
CA MET A 91 5.04 -3.23 -1.69
C MET A 91 5.21 -2.73 -0.26
#